data_AF-A0A9I9E1I7-F1
#
_entry.id   AF-A0A9I9E1I7-F1
#
_cell.length_a   1.000
_cell.length_b   1.000
_cell.length_c   1.000
_cell.angle_alpha   90.00
_cell.angle_beta   90.00
_cell.angle_gamma   90.00
#
_symmetry.space_group_name_H-M   'P 1'
#
loop_
_entity.id
_entity.type
_entity.pdbx_description
1 polymer ?
#
loop_
_entity_poly.entity_id
_entity_poly.type
_entity_poly.pdbx_seq_one_letter_code
_entity_poly.pdbx_strand_id
1 'polypeptide(L)' 'MTNNLRPTRAVATDVANAVLDGFLVPFLTGGSDAIILGAETLHGLRPVETISTVGRICVE' A
#
# COMPACT_ATOMS: atom_id res chain seq x y z
N MET A 1 -1.03 -9.23 -1.87
CA MET A 1 0.17 -10.04 -2.25
C MET A 1 0.19 -11.42 -1.57
N THR A 2 -0.98 -11.93 -1.22
CA THR A 2 -1.19 -13.08 -0.33
C THR A 2 -0.63 -14.38 -0.88
N ASN A 3 -0.83 -14.62 -2.19
CA ASN A 3 -0.39 -15.82 -2.89
C ASN A 3 0.74 -15.55 -3.92
N ASN A 4 1.07 -14.29 -4.20
CA ASN A 4 2.05 -13.94 -5.23
C ASN A 4 2.94 -12.77 -4.78
N LEU A 5 4.25 -12.89 -5.03
CA LEU A 5 5.30 -12.03 -4.46
C LEU A 5 5.37 -10.68 -5.17
N ARG A 6 5.00 -10.67 -6.46
CA ARG A 6 4.95 -9.47 -7.26
C ARG A 6 3.54 -8.86 -7.15
N PRO A 7 3.40 -7.61 -6.71
CA PRO A 7 2.12 -6.95 -6.74
C PRO A 7 1.70 -6.76 -8.20
N THR A 8 0.41 -6.83 -8.49
CA THR A 8 -0.08 -6.48 -9.81
C THR A 8 0.10 -4.98 -10.04
N ARG A 9 0.15 -4.56 -11.31
CA ARG A 9 0.25 -3.12 -11.64
C ARG A 9 -0.88 -2.31 -11.00
N ALA A 10 -2.08 -2.89 -10.93
CA ALA A 10 -3.23 -2.28 -10.26
C ALA A 10 -2.96 -2.01 -8.77
N VAL A 11 -2.43 -3.01 -8.04
CA VAL A 11 -2.12 -2.86 -6.60
C VAL A 11 -1.00 -1.83 -6.38
N ALA A 12 0.03 -1.82 -7.22
CA ALA A 12 1.11 -0.84 -7.11
C ALA A 12 0.62 0.60 -7.36
N THR A 13 -0.22 0.81 -8.37
CA THR A 13 -0.80 2.13 -8.65
C THR A 13 -1.79 2.56 -7.57
N ASP A 14 -2.55 1.65 -6.99
CA ASP A 14 -3.50 1.94 -5.90
C ASP A 14 -2.77 2.44 -4.63
N VAL A 15 -1.67 1.77 -4.26
CA VAL A 15 -0.81 2.20 -3.15
C VAL A 15 -0.21 3.58 -3.41
N ALA A 16 0.34 3.83 -4.61
CA ALA A 16 0.93 5.13 -4.95
C ALA A 16 -0.12 6.25 -4.95
N ASN A 17 -1.33 5.98 -5.47
CA ASN A 17 -2.43 6.94 -5.45
C ASN A 17 -2.89 7.25 -4.04
N ALA A 18 -2.97 6.26 -3.14
CA ALA A 18 -3.32 6.49 -1.74
C ALA A 18 -2.33 7.43 -1.03
N VAL A 19 -1.04 7.31 -1.33
CA VAL A 19 0.01 8.22 -0.82
C VAL A 19 -0.15 9.63 -1.42
N LEU A 20 -0.41 9.74 -2.73
CA LEU A 20 -0.60 11.03 -3.41
C LEU A 20 -1.89 11.75 -2.98
N ASP A 21 -2.98 11.02 -2.73
CA ASP A 21 -4.25 11.58 -2.23
C ASP A 21 -4.07 12.20 -0.85
N GLY A 22 -3.19 11.63 -0.01
CA GLY A 22 -2.83 12.24 1.26
C GLY A 22 -2.07 13.56 1.14
N PHE A 23 -1.37 13.78 0.02
CA PHE A 23 -0.57 14.98 -0.20
C PHE A 23 -1.35 16.12 -0.87
N LEU A 24 -2.35 15.80 -1.70
CA LEU A 24 -3.01 16.77 -2.58
C LEU A 24 -4.16 17.57 -1.91
N VAL A 25 -4.73 17.09 -0.80
CA VAL A 25 -5.86 17.75 -0.10
C VAL A 25 -5.78 17.65 1.45
N PRO A 26 -4.79 18.27 2.12
CA PRO A 26 -4.54 18.09 3.55
C PRO A 26 -5.62 18.67 4.49
N PHE A 27 -6.59 19.45 4.00
CA PHE A 27 -7.50 20.22 4.85
C PHE A 27 -8.98 19.80 4.79
N LEU A 28 -9.40 19.00 3.80
CA LEU A 28 -10.83 18.68 3.59
C LEU A 28 -11.14 17.19 3.47
N THR A 29 -10.16 16.38 3.09
CA THR A 29 -10.30 14.93 3.01
C THR A 29 -9.16 14.38 3.83
N GLY A 30 -9.44 13.71 4.96
CA GLY A 30 -8.38 13.08 5.76
C GLY A 30 -7.54 12.22 4.83
N GLY A 31 -6.31 12.66 4.57
CA GLY A 31 -5.38 11.97 3.70
C GLY A 31 -5.19 10.54 4.18
N SER A 32 -4.79 9.64 3.29
CA SER A 32 -4.44 8.28 3.73
C SER A 32 -3.10 8.32 4.46
N ASP A 33 -3.13 8.69 5.74
CA ASP A 33 -1.96 8.75 6.62
C ASP A 33 -1.40 7.34 6.93
N ALA A 34 -2.20 6.31 6.67
CA ALA A 34 -1.86 4.93 6.93
C ALA A 34 -2.42 4.01 5.84
N ILE A 35 -1.58 3.09 5.36
CA ILE A 35 -1.99 2.01 4.46
C ILE A 35 -2.24 0.75 5.29
N ILE A 36 -3.46 0.22 5.24
CA ILE A 36 -3.84 -0.99 5.96
C ILE A 36 -3.67 -2.20 5.05
N LEU A 37 -2.84 -3.15 5.46
CA LEU A 37 -2.63 -4.43 4.78
C LEU A 37 -3.36 -5.53 5.55
N GLY A 38 -4.62 -5.80 5.19
CA GLY A 38 -5.48 -6.73 5.93
C GLY A 38 -5.18 -8.20 5.60
N ALA A 39 -5.68 -8.68 4.47
CA ALA A 39 -5.53 -10.07 4.06
C ALA A 39 -4.06 -10.47 3.86
N GLU A 40 -3.22 -9.50 3.46
CA GLU A 40 -1.80 -9.68 3.23
C GLU A 40 -0.98 -9.91 4.51
N THR A 41 -1.40 -9.38 5.66
CA THR A 41 -0.70 -9.59 6.94
C THR A 41 -1.36 -10.65 7.80
N LEU A 42 -2.68 -10.81 7.69
CA LEU A 42 -3.44 -11.79 8.48
C LEU A 42 -3.36 -13.21 7.91
N HIS A 43 -3.42 -13.36 6.59
CA HIS A 43 -3.41 -14.66 5.90
C HIS A 43 -2.36 -14.77 4.79
N GLY A 44 -1.51 -13.76 4.63
CA GLY A 44 -0.44 -13.78 3.63
C GLY A 44 0.66 -14.75 4.01
N LEU A 45 1.13 -15.52 3.03
CA LEU A 45 2.28 -16.42 3.21
C LEU A 45 3.58 -15.66 3.50
N ARG A 46 3.62 -14.35 3.22
CA ARG A 46 4.79 -13.47 3.23
C ARG A 46 4.46 -12.04 3.67
N PRO A 47 4.10 -11.84 4.95
CA PRO A 47 3.69 -10.54 5.46
C PRO A 47 4.86 -9.53 5.46
N VAL A 48 6.08 -9.98 5.76
CA VAL A 48 7.27 -9.10 5.83
C VAL A 48 7.67 -8.58 4.46
N GLU A 49 7.72 -9.43 3.43
CA GLU A 49 8.03 -8.99 2.07
C GLU A 49 6.92 -8.09 1.50
N THR A 50 5.67 -8.34 1.88
CA THR A 50 4.54 -7.47 1.50
C THR A 50 4.72 -6.07 2.08
N ILE A 51 5.02 -5.95 3.38
CA ILE A 51 5.31 -4.66 4.02
C ILE A 51 6.52 -3.98 3.37
N SER A 52 7.61 -4.72 3.13
CA SER A 52 8.80 -4.15 2.48
C SER A 52 8.52 -3.66 1.06
N THR A 53 7.62 -4.30 0.33
CA THR A 53 7.28 -3.91 -1.05
C THR A 53 6.40 -2.66 -1.06
N VAL A 54 5.35 -2.64 -0.23
CA VAL A 54 4.47 -1.47 -0.06
C VAL A 54 5.28 -0.27 0.45
N GLY A 55 6.17 -0.51 1.41
CA GLY A 55 7.08 0.52 1.92
C GLY A 55 7.96 1.12 0.83
N ARG A 56 8.47 0.33 -0.12
CA ARG A 56 9.22 0.87 -1.28
C ARG A 56 8.36 1.73 -2.19
N ILE A 57 7.12 1.29 -2.48
CA ILE A 57 6.18 2.05 -3.33
C ILE A 57 5.82 3.39 -2.69
N CYS A 58 5.76 3.48 -1.36
CA CYS A 58 5.48 4.74 -0.67
C CYS A 58 6.62 5.78 -0.73
N VAL A 59 7.87 5.35 -0.95
CA VAL A 59 9.04 6.25 -1.05
C VAL A 59 9.45 6.54 -2.49
N GLU A 60 8.79 5.92 -3.47
CA GLU A 60 9.09 6.06 -4.90
C GLU A 60 8.37 7.27 -5.51
#